data_AF-A0AAW9ECX5-F1
#
_entry.id   AF-A0AAW9ECX5-F1
#
_cell.length_a   1.000
_cell.length_b   1.000
_cell.length_c   1.000
_cell.angle_alpha   90.00
_cell.angle_beta   90.00
_cell.angle_gamma   90.00
#
_symmetry.space_group_name_H-M   'P 1'
#
loop_
_entity.id
_entity.type
_entity.pdbx_description
1 polymer ?
#
loop_
_entity_poly.entity_id
_entity_poly.type
_entity_poly.pdbx_seq_one_letter_code
_entity_poly.pdbx_strand_id
1 'polypeptide(L)'
;DPYYAGCGLYKCADGYIVMELVGITQINECFKDIGLAHILGTPEVPEGTQLIHRVECPYGPLVEEKLDAWLATHSIAEVQA
;
A
#
# COMPACT_ATOMS: atom_id res chain seq x y z
N ASP A 1 7.96 -5.49 7.54
CA ASP A 1 9.05 -4.57 7.91
C ASP A 1 8.48 -3.44 8.78
N PRO A 2 9.14 -3.02 9.89
CA PRO A 2 8.65 -1.92 10.73
C PRO A 2 8.83 -0.50 10.12
N TYR A 3 9.54 -0.34 9.01
CA TYR A 3 9.87 0.98 8.42
C TYR A 3 9.21 1.26 7.07
N TYR A 4 8.84 0.25 6.29
CA TYR A 4 8.24 0.44 4.97
C TYR A 4 6.74 0.14 4.95
N ALA A 5 5.95 1.06 4.41
CA ALA A 5 4.51 0.88 4.28
C ALA A 5 4.18 -0.10 3.15
N GLY A 6 3.18 -0.96 3.33
CA GLY A 6 2.86 -2.00 2.34
C GLY A 6 3.84 -3.18 2.32
N CYS A 7 4.70 -3.31 3.33
CA CYS A 7 5.71 -4.38 3.44
C CYS A 7 5.52 -5.16 4.74
N GLY A 8 4.92 -6.35 4.69
CA GLY A 8 4.68 -7.16 5.88
C GLY A 8 3.47 -8.07 5.79
N LEU A 9 2.94 -8.43 6.97
CA LEU A 9 1.77 -9.30 7.14
C LEU A 9 0.49 -8.47 7.12
N TYR A 10 -0.44 -8.82 6.24
CA TYR A 10 -1.75 -8.18 6.14
C TYR A 10 -2.88 -9.20 6.22
N LYS A 11 -4.06 -8.73 6.61
CA LYS A 11 -5.26 -9.54 6.77
C LYS A 11 -6.22 -9.31 5.61
N CYS A 12 -6.55 -10.39 4.91
CA CYS A 12 -7.61 -10.45 3.91
C CYS A 12 -8.94 -10.88 4.56
N ALA A 13 -10.02 -10.91 3.76
CA ALA A 13 -11.34 -11.37 4.21
C ALA A 13 -11.33 -12.84 4.70
N ASP A 14 -10.48 -13.68 4.12
CA ASP A 14 -10.44 -15.14 4.32
C ASP A 14 -9.07 -15.68 4.77
N GLY A 15 -8.13 -14.82 5.17
CA GLY A 15 -6.84 -15.26 5.69
C GLY A 15 -5.81 -14.15 5.84
N TYR A 16 -4.54 -14.52 5.83
CA TYR A 16 -3.42 -13.58 5.93
C TYR A 16 -2.48 -13.77 4.74
N ILE A 17 -1.89 -12.67 4.28
CA ILE A 17 -0.86 -12.64 3.23
C ILE A 17 0.37 -11.91 3.72
N VAL A 18 1.50 -12.20 3.08
CA VAL A 18 2.68 -11.33 3.11
C VAL A 18 2.77 -10.59 1.79
N MET A 19 3.08 -9.30 1.83
CA MET A 19 3.25 -8.50 0.63
C MET A 19 4.42 -7.53 0.76
N GLU A 20 4.93 -7.12 -0.40
CA GLU A 20 6.00 -6.14 -0.58
C GLU A 20 5.53 -5.14 -1.65
N LEU A 21 5.05 -3.96 -1.23
CA LEU A 21 4.62 -2.88 -2.12
C LEU A 21 5.83 -2.10 -2.65
N VAL A 22 6.54 -2.71 -3.60
CA VAL A 22 7.80 -2.19 -4.13
C VAL A 22 7.72 -2.04 -5.65
N GLY A 23 8.07 -0.84 -6.13
CA GLY A 23 8.12 -0.50 -7.55
C GLY A 23 7.16 0.61 -7.96
N ILE A 24 7.51 1.34 -9.03
CA ILE A 24 6.78 2.54 -9.48
C ILE A 24 5.35 2.17 -9.86
N THR A 25 5.20 1.18 -10.74
CA THR A 25 3.88 0.75 -11.22
C THR A 25 3.06 0.17 -10.08
N GLN A 26 3.68 -0.63 -9.22
CA GLN A 26 3.01 -1.26 -8.07
C GLN A 26 2.41 -0.21 -7.13
N ILE A 27 3.19 0.81 -6.75
CA ILE A 27 2.70 1.91 -5.90
C ILE A 27 1.58 2.67 -6.61
N ASN A 28 1.78 3.02 -7.89
CA ASN A 28 0.81 3.82 -8.63
C ASN A 28 -0.55 3.10 -8.78
N GLU A 29 -0.56 1.82 -9.14
CA GLU A 29 -1.81 1.08 -9.30
C GLU A 29 -2.46 0.76 -7.95
N CYS A 30 -1.68 0.32 -6.96
CA CYS A 30 -2.20 0.07 -5.62
C CYS A 30 -2.84 1.33 -5.01
N PHE A 31 -2.21 2.50 -5.16
CA PHE A 31 -2.77 3.75 -4.63
C PHE A 31 -4.07 4.14 -5.35
N LYS A 32 -4.26 3.77 -6.61
CA LYS A 32 -5.57 3.96 -7.28
C LYS A 32 -6.62 3.06 -6.66
N ASP A 33 -6.30 1.78 -6.45
CA ASP A 33 -7.24 0.80 -5.92
C ASP A 33 -7.69 1.11 -4.48
N ILE A 34 -6.76 1.58 -3.64
CA ILE A 34 -7.05 1.91 -2.22
C ILE A 34 -7.53 3.37 -2.03
N GLY A 35 -7.76 4.12 -3.11
CA GLY A 35 -8.32 5.48 -3.05
C GLY A 35 -7.33 6.59 -2.66
N LEU A 36 -6.03 6.35 -2.82
CA LEU A 36 -4.92 7.26 -2.54
C LEU A 36 -4.27 7.85 -3.80
N ALA A 37 -4.89 7.75 -4.98
CA ALA A 37 -4.34 8.34 -6.20
C ALA A 37 -4.03 9.85 -6.09
N HIS A 38 -4.74 10.57 -5.21
CA HIS A 38 -4.58 12.00 -5.00
C HIS A 38 -3.26 12.41 -4.32
N ILE A 39 -2.53 11.49 -3.68
CA ILE A 39 -1.22 11.79 -3.08
C ILE A 39 -0.04 11.49 -4.02
N LEU A 40 -0.27 10.83 -5.16
CA LEU A 40 0.77 10.59 -6.16
C LEU A 40 1.23 11.90 -6.81
N GLY A 41 2.54 12.09 -6.93
CA GLY A 41 3.14 13.31 -7.50
C GLY A 41 3.21 14.49 -6.52
N THR A 42 2.85 14.28 -5.25
CA THR A 42 3.09 15.26 -4.18
C THR A 42 4.58 15.30 -3.82
N PRO A 43 5.06 16.35 -3.12
CA PRO A 43 6.44 16.37 -2.62
C PRO A 43 6.81 15.17 -1.74
N GLU A 44 5.84 14.62 -1.00
CA GLU A 44 6.04 13.47 -0.12
C GLU A 44 6.01 12.12 -0.86
N VAL A 45 5.34 12.05 -2.01
CA VAL A 45 5.29 10.87 -2.89
C VAL A 45 5.58 11.32 -4.33
N PRO A 46 6.83 11.69 -4.64
CA PRO A 46 7.19 12.23 -5.95
C PRO A 46 7.02 11.18 -7.06
N GLU A 47 6.93 11.65 -8.30
CA GLU A 47 6.95 10.77 -9.48
C GLU A 47 8.21 9.88 -9.46
N GLY A 48 8.02 8.60 -9.74
CA GLY A 48 9.10 7.60 -9.69
C GLY A 48 9.38 7.02 -8.31
N THR A 49 8.54 7.33 -7.30
CA THR A 49 8.63 6.67 -6.00
C THR A 49 8.49 5.15 -6.16
N GLN A 50 9.42 4.40 -5.56
CA GLN A 50 9.49 2.94 -5.64
C GLN A 50 9.30 2.25 -4.29
N LEU A 51 9.35 3.01 -3.20
CA LEU A 51 9.20 2.51 -1.83
C LEU A 51 8.75 3.65 -0.91
N ILE A 52 7.85 3.37 0.03
CA ILE A 52 7.33 4.37 0.98
C ILE A 52 7.91 4.12 2.36
N HIS A 53 8.75 5.04 2.85
CA HIS A 53 9.23 4.99 4.23
C HIS A 53 8.12 5.48 5.17
N ARG A 54 7.50 4.56 5.92
CA ARG A 54 6.31 4.78 6.74
C ARG A 54 6.48 5.84 7.83
N VAL A 55 7.71 5.98 8.36
CA VAL A 55 8.00 6.93 9.45
C VAL A 55 8.35 8.32 8.92
N GLU A 56 8.92 8.41 7.72
CA GLU A 56 9.40 9.68 7.15
C GLU A 56 8.34 10.33 6.26
N CYS A 57 7.56 9.52 5.54
CA CYS A 57 6.43 9.99 4.75
C CYS A 57 5.24 10.28 5.70
N PRO A 58 4.72 11.51 5.75
CA PRO A 58 3.61 11.85 6.64
C PRO A 58 2.30 11.11 6.28
N TYR A 59 2.20 10.59 5.06
CA TYR A 59 1.07 9.75 4.63
C TYR A 59 1.23 8.27 5.04
N GLY A 60 2.34 7.86 5.65
CA GLY A 60 2.59 6.46 6.04
C GLY A 60 1.41 5.81 6.79
N PRO A 61 0.88 6.41 7.87
CA PRO A 61 -0.29 5.87 8.56
C PRO A 61 -1.55 5.79 7.70
N LEU A 62 -1.76 6.76 6.80
CA LEU A 62 -2.91 6.79 5.89
C LEU A 62 -2.82 5.67 4.84
N VAL A 63 -1.63 5.38 4.33
CA VAL A 63 -1.39 4.26 3.41
C VAL A 63 -1.79 2.94 4.05
N GLU A 64 -1.37 2.70 5.29
CA GLU A 64 -1.74 1.47 6.02
C GLU A 64 -3.25 1.39 6.28
N GLU A 65 -3.89 2.49 6.72
CA GLU A 65 -5.35 2.51 6.95
C GLU A 65 -6.12 2.11 5.70
N LYS A 66 -5.77 2.66 4.54
CA LYS A 66 -6.46 2.37 3.28
C LYS A 66 -6.13 0.97 2.74
N LEU A 67 -4.89 0.53 2.89
CA LEU A 67 -4.48 -0.81 2.50
C LEU A 67 -5.19 -1.88 3.34
N ASP A 68 -5.24 -1.71 4.66
CA ASP A 68 -5.98 -2.59 5.58
C ASP A 68 -7.48 -2.62 5.24
N ALA A 69 -8.09 -1.46 5.00
CA ALA A 69 -9.50 -1.37 4.66
C ALA A 69 -9.83 -2.08 3.34
N TRP A 70 -8.97 -1.92 2.33
CA TRP A 70 -9.12 -2.59 1.05
C TRP A 70 -8.91 -4.10 1.18
N LEU A 71 -7.82 -4.55 1.81
CA LEU A 71 -7.53 -5.98 1.97
C LEU A 71 -8.60 -6.71 2.78
N ALA A 72 -9.15 -6.08 3.83
CA ALA A 72 -10.20 -6.67 4.65
C ALA A 72 -11.48 -7.01 3.90
N THR A 73 -11.73 -6.41 2.73
CA THR A 73 -12.91 -6.69 1.89
C THR A 73 -12.64 -7.62 0.72
N HIS A 74 -11.39 -8.06 0.53
CA HIS A 74 -10.99 -8.95 -0.57
C HIS A 74 -10.50 -10.29 -0.04
N SER A 75 -10.87 -11.37 -0.73
CA SER A 75 -10.30 -12.69 -0.52
C SER A 75 -8.85 -12.75 -1.00
N ILE A 76 -8.06 -13.69 -0.48
CA ILE A 76 -6.68 -13.91 -0.92
C ILE A 76 -6.62 -14.15 -2.43
N ALA A 77 -7.60 -14.89 -2.98
CA ALA A 77 -7.67 -15.18 -4.41
C ALA A 77 -7.87 -13.91 -5.26
N GLU A 78 -8.70 -12.96 -4.79
CA GLU A 78 -8.90 -11.67 -5.47
C GLU A 78 -7.65 -10.79 -5.41
N VAL A 79 -6.91 -10.83 -4.30
CA VAL A 79 -5.66 -10.04 -4.15
C VAL A 79 -4.50 -10.60 -4.98
N GLN A 80 -4.50 -11.89 -5.29
CA GLN A 80 -3.42 -12.57 -6.04
C GLN A 80 -3.67 -12.69 -7.55
N ALA A 81 -4.85 -12.30 -8.04
CA ALA A 81 -5.26 -12.41 -9.44
C ALA A 81 -4.57 -11.38 -10.34
#